data_AF-A0A3T1D6Y5-F1
#
_entry.id   AF-A0A3T1D6Y5-F1
#
_cell.length_a   1.000
_cell.length_b   1.000
_cell.length_c   1.000
_cell.angle_alpha   90.00
_cell.angle_beta   90.00
_cell.angle_gamma   90.00
#
_symmetry.space_group_name_H-M   'P 1'
#
loop_
_entity.id
_entity.type
_entity.pdbx_description
1 polymer ?
#
loop_
_entity_poly.entity_id
_entity_poly.type
_entity_poly.pdbx_seq_one_letter_code
_entity_poly.pdbx_strand_id
1 'polypeptide(L)' 'MGISKESEEKTTVIEALELGGPNNGADGHTPLQMSLPSPGFWRLDAYFGNKFFDSITVQVHDLK' A
#
# COMPACT_ATOMS: atom_id res chain seq x y z
N MET A 1 3.20 0.94 4.68
CA MET A 1 2.46 1.60 5.78
C MET A 1 1.43 2.53 5.16
N GLY A 2 0.16 2.45 5.57
CA GLY A 2 -0.89 3.37 5.14
C GLY A 2 -1.10 4.46 6.19
N ILE A 3 -1.23 5.71 5.75
CA ILE A 3 -1.44 6.89 6.60
C ILE A 3 -2.60 7.71 6.04
N SER A 4 -3.67 7.91 6.82
CA SER A 4 -4.78 8.78 6.43
C SER A 4 -4.31 10.24 6.42
N LYS A 5 -4.69 10.99 5.39
CA LYS A 5 -4.43 12.44 5.35
C LYS A 5 -5.40 13.25 6.21
N GLU A 6 -6.51 12.64 6.63
CA GLU A 6 -7.57 13.28 7.40
C GLU A 6 -7.42 13.04 8.90
N SER A 7 -7.18 11.80 9.32
CA SER A 7 -7.10 11.42 10.74
C SER A 7 -5.69 11.20 11.25
N GLU A 8 -4.68 11.19 10.37
CA GLU A 8 -3.31 10.75 10.65
C GLU A 8 -3.20 9.29 11.16
N GLU A 9 -4.31 8.52 11.08
CA GLU A 9 -4.34 7.11 11.44
C GLU A 9 -3.33 6.33 10.59
N LYS A 10 -2.61 5.42 11.24
CA LYS A 10 -1.59 4.57 10.60
C LYS A 10 -1.99 3.13 10.70
N THR A 11 -1.85 2.41 9.59
CA THR A 11 -2.09 0.97 9.55
C THR A 11 -1.09 0.24 8.67
N THR A 12 -0.72 -0.96 9.08
CA THR A 12 0.05 -1.86 8.23
C THR A 12 -0.89 -2.48 7.21
N VAL A 13 -0.71 -2.07 5.95
CA VAL A 13 -1.59 -2.49 4.85
C VAL A 13 -1.20 -3.88 4.33
N ILE A 14 0.09 -4.24 4.47
CA ILE A 14 0.70 -5.46 3.94
C ILE A 14 1.86 -5.87 4.86
N GLU A 15 1.94 -7.15 5.20
CA GLU A 15 3.09 -7.76 5.89
C GLU A 15 3.66 -8.90 5.05
N ALA A 16 5.00 -8.95 4.93
CA ALA A 16 5.78 -10.01 4.28
C ALA A 16 5.38 -10.37 2.83
N LEU A 17 6.18 -9.94 1.86
CA LEU A 17 5.97 -10.21 0.44
C LEU A 17 7.01 -11.17 -0.11
N GLU A 18 6.57 -12.30 -0.66
CA GLU A 18 7.37 -13.05 -1.61
C GLU A 18 7.16 -12.45 -3.00
N LEU A 19 8.26 -12.19 -3.72
CA LEU A 19 8.21 -11.74 -5.11
C LEU A 19 7.96 -12.95 -6.01
N GLY A 20 6.91 -12.87 -6.83
CA GLY A 20 6.71 -13.74 -7.97
C GLY A 20 7.58 -13.35 -9.16
N GLY A 21 7.44 -14.10 -10.27
CA GLY A 21 8.17 -13.85 -11.50
C GLY A 21 7.67 -12.64 -12.31
N PRO A 22 8.14 -12.47 -13.56
CA PRO A 22 7.76 -11.33 -14.39
C PRO A 22 6.26 -11.22 -14.66
N ASN A 23 5.73 -10.01 -14.65
CA ASN A 23 4.32 -9.73 -14.98
C ASN A 23 4.15 -8.27 -15.43
N ASN A 24 3.34 -8.02 -16.47
CA ASN A 24 3.03 -6.68 -17.00
C ASN A 24 4.26 -5.77 -17.24
N GLY A 25 5.39 -6.36 -17.67
CA GLY A 25 6.62 -5.62 -17.97
C GLY A 25 7.54 -5.36 -16.76
N ALA A 26 7.15 -5.82 -15.56
CA ALA A 26 8.05 -5.87 -14.40
C ALA A 26 8.83 -7.20 -14.35
N ASP A 27 10.04 -7.18 -13.79
CA ASP A 27 10.88 -8.38 -13.59
C ASP A 27 10.37 -9.28 -12.46
N GLY A 28 9.62 -8.71 -11.51
CA GLY A 28 8.97 -9.40 -10.41
C GLY A 28 7.74 -8.66 -9.93
N HIS A 29 6.77 -9.38 -9.36
CA HIS A 29 5.54 -8.80 -8.87
C HIS A 29 4.99 -9.57 -7.66
N THR A 30 4.18 -8.90 -6.85
CA THR A 30 3.39 -9.58 -5.83
C THR A 30 1.95 -9.04 -5.89
N PRO A 31 0.95 -9.89 -6.23
CA PRO A 31 -0.45 -9.49 -6.18
C PRO A 31 -0.89 -9.36 -4.74
N LEU A 32 -1.68 -8.32 -4.44
CA LEU A 32 -2.02 -7.95 -3.07
C LEU A 32 -3.50 -7.65 -2.94
N GLN A 33 -4.08 -8.17 -1.87
CA GLN A 33 -5.40 -7.80 -1.40
C GLN A 33 -5.22 -7.00 -0.11
N MET A 34 -5.75 -5.79 -0.09
CA MET A 34 -5.62 -4.87 1.04
C MET A 34 -6.95 -4.25 1.42
N SER A 35 -7.06 -3.82 2.67
CA SER A 35 -8.20 -3.07 3.19
C SER A 35 -7.69 -1.85 3.96
N LEU A 36 -8.41 -0.74 3.84
CA LEU A 36 -8.12 0.50 4.57
C LEU A 36 -9.32 0.84 5.46
N PRO A 37 -9.08 1.35 6.70
CA PRO A 37 -10.14 1.49 7.72
C PRO A 37 -11.28 2.44 7.34
N SER A 38 -11.01 3.46 6.53
CA SER A 38 -11.98 4.50 6.22
C SER A 38 -11.82 5.05 4.80
N PRO A 39 -12.89 5.64 4.23
CA PRO A 39 -12.80 6.47 3.04
C PRO A 39 -11.87 7.67 3.25
N GLY A 40 -11.37 8.22 2.15
CA GLY A 40 -10.48 9.38 2.15
C GLY A 40 -9.19 9.15 1.39
N PHE A 41 -8.28 10.11 1.46
CA PHE A 41 -6.97 10.02 0.84
C PHE A 41 -5.96 9.38 1.79
N TRP A 42 -5.36 8.29 1.33
CA TRP A 42 -4.33 7.58 2.07
C TRP A 42 -2.99 7.70 1.35
N ARG A 43 -1.93 8.03 2.11
CA ARG A 43 -0.55 7.88 1.65
C ARG A 43 -0.07 6.48 1.99
N LEU A 44 0.43 5.76 1.00
CA LEU A 44 1.01 4.44 1.16
C LEU A 44 2.53 4.54 1.01
N ASP A 45 3.25 4.36 2.10
CA ASP A 45 4.70 4.38 2.16
C ASP A 45 5.24 2.95 1.95
N ALA A 46 6.06 2.77 0.92
CA ALA A 46 6.72 1.51 0.57
C ALA A 46 8.13 1.45 1.17
N TYR A 47 8.47 0.28 1.71
CA TYR A 47 9.75 0.02 2.35
C TYR A 47 10.37 -1.28 1.84
N PHE A 48 11.68 -1.27 1.64
CA PHE A 48 12.47 -2.48 1.43
C PHE A 48 13.30 -2.74 2.70
N GLY A 49 12.88 -3.74 3.48
CA GLY A 49 13.33 -3.88 4.87
C GLY A 49 12.97 -2.62 5.67
N ASN A 50 13.96 -1.99 6.30
CA ASN A 50 13.77 -0.77 7.08
C ASN A 50 14.04 0.53 6.30
N LYS A 51 14.26 0.44 4.98
CA LYS A 51 14.58 1.59 4.14
C LYS A 51 13.34 2.07 3.39
N PHE A 52 12.98 3.34 3.58
CA PHE A 52 11.95 3.99 2.78
C PHE A 52 12.36 4.01 1.31
N PHE A 53 11.44 3.61 0.44
CA PHE A 53 11.63 3.63 -1.00
C PHE A 53 10.90 4.81 -1.63
N ASP A 54 9.57 4.80 -1.56
CA ASP A 54 8.73 5.85 -2.12
C ASP A 54 7.32 5.81 -1.52
N SER A 55 6.50 6.82 -1.84
CA SER A 55 5.10 6.95 -1.42
C SER A 55 4.17 7.12 -2.61
N ILE A 56 3.00 6.49 -2.55
CA ILE A 56 1.88 6.78 -3.45
C ILE A 56 0.68 7.32 -2.67
N THR A 57 -0.19 8.09 -3.32
CA THR A 57 -1.49 8.49 -2.75
C THR A 57 -2.61 7.75 -3.46
N VAL A 58 -3.52 7.17 -2.69
CA VAL A 58 -4.74 6.53 -3.20
C VAL A 58 -5.98 7.20 -2.62
N GLN A 59 -7.07 7.19 -3.38
CA GLN A 59 -8.39 7.58 -2.89
C GLN A 59 -9.19 6.33 -2.53
N VAL A 60 -9.65 6.25 -1.29
CA VAL A 60 -10.51 5.16 -0.78
C VAL A 60 -11.94 5.64 -0.78
N HIS A 61 -12.82 4.80 -1.34
CA HIS A 61 -14.26 5.06 -1.41
C HIS A 61 -15.02 4.03 -0.59
N ASP A 62 -16.20 4.41 -0.11
CA ASP A 62 -17.15 3.46 0.45
C ASP A 62 -17.54 2.40 -0.58
N LEU A 63 -17.73 1.17 -0.11
CA LEU A 63 -18.39 0.12 -0.88
C LEU A 63 -19.86 0.51 -1.04
N LYS A 64 -20.20 1.05 -2.22
CA LYS A 64 -21.59 1.33 -2.62
C LYS A 64 -22.31 0.08 -3.06
#